data_AF-A0A9N8LZ11-F1
#
_entry.id   AF-A0A9N8LZ11-F1
#
_cell.length_a   1.000
_cell.length_b   1.000
_cell.length_c   1.000
_cell.angle_alpha   90.00
_cell.angle_beta   90.00
_cell.angle_gamma   90.00
#
_symmetry.space_group_name_H-M   'P 1'
#
loop_
_entity.id
_entity.type
_entity.pdbx_description
1 polymer ?
#
loop_
_entity_poly.entity_id
_entity_poly.type
_entity_poly.pdbx_seq_one_letter_code
_entity_poly.pdbx_strand_id
1 'polypeptide(L)'
;MVPSADPPMGRLTDITFSVFHEFYLCGSSIFSPALGRWVPILWTVMRQQREFDFEAHFNQLWSVIDTAGVTERRAHDFMSSVVDNSQYSLAQMEGFKAAFRTWSFRKKHLGALSGTALQAECTELDLQAPKLLKGFGFHFAQSAERIRKNGSFVDVEMRSLFRTTISALRFCRSEEKFWAHLKTFNESFTRCTEWIQRWIRCDIQSMVFPALKLMDQERWDSLPTTTLALESQHAVYYLTFERKMDPLNGLHCLQSLADLLHAEHNAEGEGIKTRYGEQHAVSKLRKARKSTYFNDGRAPDVVAAVETAKETKGKPKAAAENKPAQNVLNGG
;
A
#
# COMPACT_ATOMS: atom_id res chain seq x y z
N MET A 1 -24.74 22.67 -12.02
CA MET A 1 -23.43 23.09 -11.51
C MET A 1 -23.13 22.25 -10.29
N VAL A 2 -22.26 21.26 -10.44
CA VAL A 2 -21.75 20.43 -9.34
C VAL A 2 -20.67 21.25 -8.64
N PRO A 3 -20.56 21.25 -7.29
CA PRO A 3 -19.48 21.96 -6.62
C PRO A 3 -18.16 21.40 -7.13
N SER A 4 -17.28 22.29 -7.58
CA SER A 4 -15.86 22.00 -7.78
C SER A 4 -15.31 21.49 -6.45
N ALA A 5 -15.31 20.18 -6.25
CA ALA A 5 -14.54 19.57 -5.17
C ALA A 5 -13.08 19.84 -5.52
N ASP A 6 -12.40 20.58 -4.65
CA ASP A 6 -10.95 20.74 -4.75
C ASP A 6 -10.32 19.35 -4.94
N PRO A 7 -9.29 19.22 -5.80
CA PRO A 7 -8.66 17.94 -6.05
C PRO A 7 -8.21 17.32 -4.73
N PRO A 8 -8.31 15.97 -4.59
CA PRO A 8 -7.96 15.30 -3.34
C PRO A 8 -6.55 15.71 -2.93
N MET A 9 -6.47 16.32 -1.74
CA MET A 9 -5.21 16.82 -1.21
C MET A 9 -4.38 15.64 -0.72
N GLY A 10 -3.05 15.74 -0.85
CA GLY A 10 -2.09 14.75 -0.34
C GLY A 10 -1.58 13.73 -1.36
N ARG A 11 -0.77 12.81 -0.84
CA ARG A 11 0.03 11.86 -1.63
C ARG A 11 -0.23 10.43 -1.22
N LEU A 12 0.00 9.50 -2.14
CA LEU A 12 0.03 8.07 -1.88
C LEU A 12 1.43 7.54 -2.05
N THR A 13 1.93 6.77 -1.08
CA THR A 13 3.21 6.08 -1.16
C THR A 13 3.01 4.59 -0.91
N ASP A 14 3.31 3.77 -1.91
CA ASP A 14 3.07 2.32 -1.89
C ASP A 14 4.21 1.55 -2.57
N ILE A 15 4.27 0.24 -2.31
CA ILE A 15 5.34 -0.64 -2.75
C ILE A 15 4.77 -1.75 -3.64
N THR A 16 5.39 -1.96 -4.80
CA THR A 16 5.17 -3.13 -5.65
C THR A 16 6.39 -4.03 -5.70
N PHE A 17 6.12 -5.33 -5.76
CA PHE A 17 7.09 -6.42 -5.70
C PHE A 17 7.13 -7.23 -7.00
N SER A 18 6.35 -6.85 -8.02
CA SER A 18 6.25 -7.67 -9.24
C SER A 18 6.86 -7.05 -10.49
N VAL A 19 7.40 -5.83 -10.36
CA VAL A 19 8.15 -5.17 -11.44
C VAL A 19 9.55 -5.76 -11.54
N PHE A 20 10.31 -5.84 -10.45
CA PHE A 20 11.69 -6.34 -10.45
C PHE A 20 11.81 -7.74 -9.84
N HIS A 21 12.87 -8.47 -10.22
CA HIS A 21 13.13 -9.82 -9.68
C HIS A 21 13.60 -9.80 -8.21
N GLU A 22 14.58 -8.95 -7.89
CA GLU A 22 15.26 -8.91 -6.58
C GLU A 22 15.02 -7.62 -5.80
N PHE A 23 14.27 -6.68 -6.37
CA PHE A 23 14.08 -5.35 -5.83
C PHE A 23 12.60 -5.02 -5.66
N TYR A 24 12.34 -4.14 -4.71
CA TYR A 24 11.05 -3.51 -4.50
C TYR A 24 11.03 -2.17 -5.23
N LEU A 25 9.87 -1.81 -5.76
CA LEU A 25 9.64 -0.49 -6.33
C LEU A 25 8.65 0.25 -5.42
N CYS A 26 9.12 1.30 -4.76
CA CYS A 26 8.24 2.24 -4.07
C CYS A 26 7.89 3.39 -5.01
N GLY A 27 6.60 3.67 -5.13
CA GLY A 27 6.06 4.77 -5.89
C GLY A 27 5.38 5.77 -4.97
N SER A 28 5.73 7.04 -5.12
CA SER A 28 5.04 8.16 -4.51
C SER A 28 4.28 8.93 -5.59
N SER A 29 3.01 9.21 -5.33
CA SER A 29 2.06 9.60 -6.38
C SER A 29 1.09 10.68 -5.93
N ILE A 30 0.82 11.64 -6.81
CA ILE A 30 -0.10 12.75 -6.57
C ILE A 30 -1.21 12.77 -7.63
N PHE A 31 -2.39 13.25 -7.27
CA PHE A 31 -3.44 13.48 -8.24
C PHE A 31 -3.11 14.70 -9.09
N SER A 32 -3.06 14.52 -10.42
CA SER A 32 -2.94 15.62 -11.38
C SER A 32 -4.34 16.01 -11.87
N PRO A 33 -4.83 17.22 -11.56
CA PRO A 33 -6.12 17.69 -12.06
C PRO A 33 -6.14 17.87 -13.58
N ALA A 34 -5.01 18.28 -14.17
CA ALA A 34 -4.84 18.38 -15.62
C ALA A 34 -5.15 17.02 -16.27
N LEU A 35 -4.39 16.00 -15.85
CA LEU A 35 -4.54 14.65 -16.38
C LEU A 35 -5.75 13.92 -15.78
N GLY A 36 -6.48 14.49 -14.83
CA GLY A 36 -7.57 13.83 -14.10
C GLY A 36 -7.23 12.42 -13.58
N ARG A 37 -5.97 12.15 -13.20
CA ARG A 37 -5.51 10.84 -12.72
C ARG A 37 -4.35 10.96 -11.72
N TRP A 38 -4.09 9.87 -11.00
CA TRP A 38 -2.92 9.76 -10.14
C TRP A 38 -1.66 9.53 -10.96
N VAL A 39 -0.66 10.39 -10.74
CA VAL A 39 0.59 10.42 -11.47
C VAL A 39 1.73 10.14 -10.49
N PRO A 40 2.62 9.18 -10.80
CA PRO A 40 3.81 8.96 -10.01
C PRO A 40 4.77 10.14 -10.16
N ILE A 41 5.26 10.66 -9.04
CA ILE A 41 6.21 11.79 -8.97
C ILE A 41 7.60 11.35 -8.53
N LEU A 42 7.71 10.18 -7.89
CA LEU A 42 8.98 9.59 -7.51
C LEU A 42 8.87 8.08 -7.49
N TRP A 43 9.84 7.42 -8.11
CA TRP A 43 10.09 6.00 -7.97
C TRP A 43 11.40 5.79 -7.21
N THR A 44 11.42 4.77 -6.36
CA THR A 44 12.66 4.33 -5.71
C THR A 44 12.74 2.82 -5.76
N VAL A 45 13.82 2.33 -6.36
CA VAL A 45 14.16 0.91 -6.38
C VAL A 45 14.93 0.61 -5.10
N MET A 46 14.36 -0.25 -4.26
CA MET A 46 14.95 -0.63 -2.97
C MET A 46 15.25 -2.11 -2.95
N ARG A 47 16.36 -2.50 -2.32
CA ARG A 47 16.69 -3.91 -2.14
C ARG A 47 15.94 -4.53 -0.97
N GLN A 48 15.66 -3.74 0.06
CA GLN A 48 14.94 -4.16 1.26
C GLN A 48 13.86 -3.11 1.59
N GLN A 49 13.07 -3.37 2.63
CA GLN A 49 12.04 -2.45 3.13
C GLN A 49 12.41 -2.00 4.54
N ARG A 50 13.65 -1.52 4.71
CA ARG A 50 14.13 -1.02 6.01
C ARG A 50 13.85 0.47 6.13
N GLU A 51 13.89 0.95 7.37
CA GLU A 51 13.73 2.36 7.72
C GLU A 51 14.58 3.29 6.84
N PHE A 52 15.88 3.00 6.72
CA PHE A 52 16.81 3.77 5.90
C PHE A 52 16.41 3.85 4.41
N ASP A 53 15.84 2.78 3.86
CA ASP A 53 15.43 2.74 2.45
C ASP A 53 14.25 3.70 2.22
N PHE A 54 13.31 3.79 3.18
CA PHE A 54 12.20 4.75 3.16
C PHE A 54 12.63 6.18 3.49
N GLU A 55 13.57 6.35 4.43
CA GLU A 55 14.15 7.65 4.75
C GLU A 55 14.74 8.29 3.48
N ALA A 56 15.52 7.53 2.70
CA ALA A 56 16.08 8.00 1.44
C ALA A 56 14.99 8.40 0.43
N HIS A 57 13.92 7.61 0.31
CA HIS A 57 12.77 7.91 -0.55
C HIS A 57 12.11 9.23 -0.16
N PHE A 58 11.76 9.41 1.12
CA PHE A 58 11.09 10.61 1.61
C PHE A 58 11.98 11.85 1.57
N ASN A 59 13.27 11.71 1.89
CA ASN A 59 14.22 12.82 1.78
C ASN A 59 14.30 13.36 0.34
N GLN A 60 14.31 12.49 -0.67
CA GLN A 60 14.30 12.95 -2.05
C GLN A 60 12.97 13.60 -2.43
N LEU A 61 11.88 12.98 -2.02
CA LEU A 61 10.54 13.50 -2.26
C LEU A 61 10.36 14.92 -1.73
N TRP A 62 10.94 15.23 -0.58
CA TRP A 62 10.84 16.58 -0.02
C TRP A 62 11.85 17.55 -0.61
N SER A 63 12.99 17.06 -1.13
CA SER A 63 13.86 17.87 -1.98
C SER A 63 13.13 18.35 -3.23
N VAL A 64 12.26 17.52 -3.81
CA VAL A 64 11.39 17.93 -4.93
C VAL A 64 10.42 19.02 -4.49
N ILE A 65 9.78 18.88 -3.32
CA ILE A 65 8.88 19.90 -2.75
C ILE A 65 9.62 21.22 -2.48
N ASP A 66 10.82 21.15 -1.92
CA ASP A 66 11.65 22.32 -1.64
C ASP A 66 12.05 23.05 -2.92
N THR A 67 12.42 22.30 -3.96
CA THR A 67 12.76 22.84 -5.28
C THR A 67 11.57 23.54 -5.93
N ALA A 68 10.35 23.05 -5.68
CA ALA A 68 9.12 23.68 -6.16
C ALA A 68 8.78 25.01 -5.45
N GLY A 69 9.53 25.40 -4.41
CA GLY A 69 9.40 26.71 -3.77
C GLY A 69 8.07 26.92 -3.02
N VAL A 70 7.42 25.85 -2.57
CA VAL A 70 6.14 25.94 -1.87
C VAL A 70 6.29 26.48 -0.45
N THR A 71 5.26 27.12 0.08
CA THR A 71 5.23 27.60 1.47
C THR A 71 5.27 26.43 2.46
N GLU A 72 5.75 26.66 3.69
CA GLU A 72 5.85 25.60 4.72
C GLU A 72 4.50 24.91 5.00
N ARG A 73 3.42 25.70 5.12
CA ARG A 73 2.06 25.15 5.29
C ARG A 73 1.70 24.20 4.15
N ARG A 74 1.97 24.62 2.91
CA ARG A 74 1.67 23.83 1.72
C ARG A 74 2.61 22.63 1.60
N ALA A 75 3.85 22.75 2.07
CA ALA A 75 4.79 21.64 2.17
C ALA A 75 4.24 20.55 3.11
N HIS A 76 3.68 20.90 4.27
CA HIS A 76 3.04 19.92 5.16
C HIS A 76 1.83 19.24 4.51
N ASP A 77 1.04 19.96 3.72
CA ASP A 77 -0.07 19.38 2.96
C ASP A 77 0.43 18.41 1.87
N PHE A 78 1.55 18.73 1.20
CA PHE A 78 2.22 17.81 0.27
C PHE A 78 2.95 16.66 0.97
N MET A 79 3.42 16.84 2.20
CA MET A 79 4.04 15.80 3.01
C MET A 79 2.99 14.83 3.55
N SER A 80 1.76 15.31 3.75
CA SER A 80 0.64 14.50 4.19
C SER A 80 0.45 13.33 3.23
N SER A 81 0.69 12.14 3.75
CA SER A 81 0.81 10.94 2.93
C SER A 81 -0.09 9.85 3.46
N VAL A 82 -0.77 9.21 2.53
CA VAL A 82 -1.36 7.91 2.75
C VAL A 82 -0.28 6.87 2.51
N VAL A 83 -0.01 6.05 3.53
CA VAL A 83 1.01 4.99 3.51
C VAL A 83 0.36 3.62 3.64
N ASP A 84 1.04 2.58 3.16
CA ASP A 84 0.66 1.20 3.50
C ASP A 84 0.69 1.06 5.03
N ASN A 85 -0.29 0.35 5.60
CA ASN A 85 -0.40 0.06 7.03
C ASN A 85 -0.23 -1.44 7.33
N SER A 86 0.41 -2.19 6.44
CA SER A 86 0.85 -3.57 6.66
C SER A 86 1.98 -3.66 7.72
N GLN A 87 2.43 -4.86 8.10
CA GLN A 87 3.55 -5.00 9.07
C GLN A 87 4.85 -4.31 8.62
N TYR A 88 5.00 -4.04 7.31
CA TYR A 88 6.12 -3.30 6.72
C TYR A 88 5.97 -1.77 6.86
N SER A 89 4.79 -1.30 7.29
CA SER A 89 4.49 0.12 7.52
C SER A 89 5.26 0.74 8.67
N LEU A 90 5.75 -0.05 9.63
CA LEU A 90 6.55 0.49 10.73
C LEU A 90 7.86 1.06 10.20
N ALA A 91 8.56 0.34 9.32
CA ALA A 91 9.77 0.85 8.68
C ALA A 91 9.47 2.08 7.80
N GLN A 92 8.33 2.09 7.11
CA GLN A 92 7.92 3.25 6.31
C GLN A 92 7.60 4.47 7.19
N MET A 93 6.90 4.27 8.31
CA MET A 93 6.58 5.32 9.26
C MET A 93 7.83 5.86 9.95
N GLU A 94 8.73 5.00 10.43
CA GLU A 94 10.00 5.41 11.04
C GLU A 94 10.90 6.11 10.01
N GLY A 95 10.95 5.62 8.77
CA GLY A 95 11.68 6.27 7.69
C GLY A 95 11.11 7.65 7.36
N PHE A 96 9.79 7.82 7.43
CA PHE A 96 9.14 9.13 7.32
C PHE A 96 9.52 10.06 8.47
N LYS A 97 9.50 9.58 9.73
CA LYS A 97 9.94 10.37 10.90
C LYS A 97 11.41 10.78 10.79
N ALA A 98 12.29 9.85 10.41
CA ALA A 98 13.71 10.08 10.19
C ALA A 98 13.96 11.13 9.10
N ALA A 99 13.29 10.99 7.96
CA ALA A 99 13.34 12.02 6.94
C ALA A 99 12.87 13.35 7.53
N PHE A 100 11.75 13.38 8.29
CA PHE A 100 11.07 14.61 8.75
C PHE A 100 12.01 15.46 9.56
N ARG A 101 12.71 14.81 10.49
CA ARG A 101 13.80 15.41 11.26
C ARG A 101 14.86 16.01 10.34
N THR A 102 15.37 15.24 9.38
CA THR A 102 16.39 15.70 8.41
C THR A 102 15.94 16.91 7.59
N TRP A 103 14.69 16.97 7.15
CA TRP A 103 14.17 18.14 6.44
C TRP A 103 14.00 19.36 7.35
N SER A 104 13.44 19.17 8.54
CA SER A 104 13.30 20.26 9.52
C SER A 104 14.66 20.82 9.95
N PHE A 105 15.67 19.98 10.12
CA PHE A 105 17.05 20.42 10.41
C PHE A 105 17.61 21.33 9.31
N ARG A 106 17.37 21.00 8.04
CA ARG A 106 17.81 21.82 6.91
C ARG A 106 17.09 23.17 6.87
N LYS A 107 15.79 23.23 7.17
CA LYS A 107 14.98 24.45 7.11
C LYS A 107 15.18 25.38 8.30
N LYS A 108 15.24 24.84 9.51
CA LYS A 108 15.28 25.60 10.76
C LYS A 108 16.71 25.88 11.27
N HIS A 109 17.75 25.45 10.54
CA HIS A 109 19.16 25.61 10.94
C HIS A 109 19.47 25.11 12.37
N LEU A 110 18.83 24.00 12.78
CA LEU A 110 18.89 23.48 14.15
C LEU A 110 20.27 22.93 14.55
N GLY A 111 21.23 22.88 13.63
CA GLY A 111 22.61 22.48 13.90
C GLY A 111 23.37 23.42 14.86
N ALA A 112 22.80 24.58 15.20
CA ALA A 112 23.36 25.51 16.18
C ALA A 112 22.83 25.29 17.62
N LEU A 113 21.92 24.32 17.84
CA LEU A 113 21.35 24.06 19.16
C LEU A 113 22.30 23.26 20.06
N SER A 114 22.19 23.48 21.38
CA SER A 114 22.86 22.64 22.38
C SER A 114 22.29 21.22 22.36
N GLY A 115 23.04 20.23 22.85
CA GLY A 115 22.62 18.82 22.82
C GLY A 115 21.26 18.54 23.48
N THR A 116 20.94 19.24 24.58
CA THR A 116 19.63 19.11 25.26
C THR A 116 18.49 19.77 24.48
N ALA A 117 18.74 20.95 23.90
CA ALA A 117 17.75 21.65 23.07
C ALA A 117 17.47 20.88 21.77
N LEU A 118 18.51 20.29 21.18
CA LEU A 118 18.39 19.43 19.99
C LEU A 118 17.53 18.19 20.29
N GLN A 119 17.76 17.52 21.42
CA GLN A 119 16.96 16.35 21.80
C GLN A 119 15.48 16.69 22.05
N ALA A 120 15.21 17.84 22.67
CA ALA A 120 13.83 18.32 22.88
C ALA A 120 13.14 18.59 21.53
N GLU A 121 13.82 19.25 20.59
CA GLU A 121 13.29 19.51 19.25
C GLU A 121 13.07 18.21 18.47
N CYS A 122 14.01 17.26 18.50
CA CYS A 122 13.83 15.93 17.90
C CYS A 122 12.57 15.23 18.41
N THR A 123 12.35 15.28 19.73
CA THR A 123 11.19 14.66 20.38
C THR A 123 9.89 15.30 19.89
N GLU A 124 9.87 16.62 19.76
CA GLU A 124 8.71 17.34 19.23
C GLU A 124 8.45 16.99 17.74
N LEU A 125 9.50 16.91 16.93
CA LEU A 125 9.40 16.51 15.52
C LEU A 125 8.87 15.07 15.37
N ASP A 126 9.31 14.16 16.23
CA ASP A 126 8.83 12.77 16.27
C ASP A 126 7.36 12.67 16.68
N LEU A 127 6.84 13.64 17.46
CA LEU A 127 5.40 13.77 17.77
C LEU A 127 4.60 14.43 16.63
N GLN A 128 5.23 15.26 15.80
CA GLN A 128 4.57 15.94 14.68
C GLN A 128 4.44 15.06 13.44
N ALA A 129 5.48 14.28 13.10
CA ALA A 129 5.50 13.47 11.89
C ALA A 129 4.29 12.51 11.75
N PRO A 130 3.87 11.76 12.79
CA PRO A 130 2.69 10.90 12.71
C PRO A 130 1.38 11.64 12.42
N LYS A 131 1.29 12.95 12.73
CA LYS A 131 0.11 13.78 12.43
C LYS A 131 -0.06 14.03 10.92
N LEU A 132 0.95 13.71 10.12
CA LEU A 132 0.94 13.81 8.66
C LEU A 132 0.69 12.47 7.96
N LEU A 133 0.58 11.37 8.72
CA LEU A 133 0.42 10.04 8.16
C LEU A 133 -1.02 9.53 8.33
N LYS A 134 -1.55 8.97 7.25
CA LYS A 134 -2.79 8.21 7.24
C LYS A 134 -2.51 6.83 6.68
N GLY A 135 -3.03 5.81 7.34
CA GLY A 135 -2.85 4.43 6.92
C GLY A 135 -3.90 4.04 5.90
N PHE A 136 -3.50 3.16 4.98
CA PHE A 136 -4.41 2.67 3.98
C PHE A 136 -5.38 1.62 4.54
N GLY A 137 -6.61 2.01 4.89
CA GLY A 137 -7.58 1.15 5.61
C GLY A 137 -7.97 -0.18 4.93
N PHE A 138 -7.53 -0.44 3.70
CA PHE A 138 -7.74 -1.69 2.98
C PHE A 138 -6.99 -2.87 3.60
N HIS A 139 -5.74 -2.74 4.04
CA HIS A 139 -5.01 -3.91 4.57
C HIS A 139 -5.62 -4.39 5.88
N PHE A 140 -6.08 -3.48 6.73
CA PHE A 140 -6.89 -3.84 7.89
C PHE A 140 -8.15 -4.60 7.46
N ALA A 141 -8.90 -4.09 6.48
CA ALA A 141 -10.12 -4.71 5.99
C ALA A 141 -9.89 -6.10 5.37
N GLN A 142 -8.83 -6.25 4.58
CA GLN A 142 -8.43 -7.51 3.96
C GLN A 142 -7.96 -8.51 5.02
N SER A 143 -7.19 -8.04 6.02
CA SER A 143 -6.77 -8.83 7.17
C SER A 143 -7.97 -9.34 7.96
N ALA A 144 -8.92 -8.46 8.27
CA ALA A 144 -10.17 -8.81 8.95
C ALA A 144 -11.00 -9.82 8.15
N GLU A 145 -11.09 -9.66 6.84
CA GLU A 145 -11.81 -10.60 5.97
C GLU A 145 -11.15 -11.99 5.95
N ARG A 146 -9.82 -12.07 5.99
CA ARG A 146 -9.10 -13.36 6.11
C ARG A 146 -9.40 -14.03 7.45
N ILE A 147 -9.33 -13.29 8.55
CA ILE A 147 -9.65 -13.80 9.89
C ILE A 147 -11.09 -14.28 9.96
N ARG A 148 -12.03 -13.51 9.40
CA ARG A 148 -13.45 -13.88 9.33
C ARG A 148 -13.70 -15.20 8.58
N LYS A 149 -12.98 -15.43 7.48
CA LYS A 149 -13.10 -16.68 6.69
C LYS A 149 -12.46 -17.87 7.39
N ASN A 150 -11.49 -17.63 8.28
CA ASN A 150 -10.80 -18.69 8.98
C ASN A 150 -11.64 -19.22 10.15
N GLY A 151 -12.17 -20.44 10.00
CA GLY A 151 -12.96 -21.12 11.02
C GLY A 151 -12.21 -21.40 12.33
N SER A 152 -10.88 -21.40 12.31
CA SER A 152 -10.09 -21.54 13.54
C SER A 152 -10.15 -20.29 14.43
N PHE A 153 -10.50 -19.13 13.86
CA PHE A 153 -10.59 -17.86 14.58
C PHE A 153 -12.05 -17.42 14.80
N VAL A 154 -12.88 -17.56 13.77
CA VAL A 154 -14.26 -17.08 13.75
C VAL A 154 -15.18 -18.19 13.25
N ASP A 155 -16.08 -18.64 14.12
CA ASP A 155 -17.08 -19.65 13.77
C ASP A 155 -18.04 -19.14 12.69
N VAL A 156 -18.57 -20.06 11.88
CA VAL A 156 -19.32 -19.73 10.66
C VAL A 156 -20.55 -18.86 10.98
N GLU A 157 -21.22 -19.17 12.07
CA GLU A 157 -22.42 -18.50 12.58
C GLU A 157 -22.10 -17.08 13.05
N MET A 158 -20.90 -16.88 13.61
CA MET A 158 -20.45 -15.62 14.20
C MET A 158 -19.87 -14.64 13.18
N ARG A 159 -19.69 -15.06 11.92
CA ARG A 159 -19.13 -14.24 10.84
C ARG A 159 -19.89 -12.94 10.57
N SER A 160 -21.21 -12.95 10.74
CA SER A 160 -22.04 -11.75 10.56
C SER A 160 -21.76 -10.73 11.66
N LEU A 161 -21.77 -11.18 12.92
CA LEU A 161 -21.44 -10.36 14.08
C LEU A 161 -20.01 -9.80 13.96
N PHE A 162 -19.05 -10.65 13.59
CA PHE A 162 -17.66 -10.23 13.38
C PHE A 162 -17.57 -9.06 12.39
N ARG A 163 -18.24 -9.17 11.24
CA ARG A 163 -18.25 -8.10 10.23
C ARG A 163 -18.83 -6.80 10.77
N THR A 164 -19.93 -6.88 11.53
CA THR A 164 -20.57 -5.71 12.15
C THR A 164 -19.65 -5.05 13.16
N THR A 165 -19.02 -5.82 14.06
CA THR A 165 -18.11 -5.30 15.08
C THR A 165 -16.85 -4.68 14.47
N ILE A 166 -16.26 -5.33 13.45
CA ILE A 166 -15.13 -4.75 12.71
C ILE A 166 -15.51 -3.46 12.01
N SER A 167 -16.71 -3.38 11.43
CA SER A 167 -17.21 -2.15 10.81
C SER A 167 -17.38 -1.04 11.85
N ALA A 168 -17.91 -1.35 13.03
CA ALA A 168 -18.06 -0.41 14.13
C ALA A 168 -16.68 0.15 14.58
N LEU A 169 -15.68 -0.72 14.72
CA LEU A 169 -14.30 -0.29 15.04
C LEU A 169 -13.69 0.59 13.95
N ARG A 170 -13.78 0.16 12.68
CA ARG A 170 -13.12 0.83 11.54
C ARG A 170 -13.64 2.23 11.28
N PHE A 171 -14.93 2.46 11.47
CA PHE A 171 -15.57 3.74 11.17
C PHE A 171 -15.92 4.55 12.43
N CYS A 172 -15.55 4.08 13.62
CA CYS A 172 -15.73 4.85 14.84
C CYS A 172 -14.93 6.15 14.76
N ARG A 173 -15.55 7.25 15.19
CA ARG A 173 -14.90 8.58 15.33
C ARG A 173 -14.78 9.05 16.78
N SER A 174 -15.30 8.28 17.73
CA SER A 174 -15.25 8.58 19.17
C SER A 174 -14.31 7.58 19.84
N GLU A 175 -13.29 8.10 20.51
CA GLU A 175 -12.30 7.27 21.23
C GLU A 175 -12.96 6.40 22.31
N GLU A 176 -13.82 6.99 23.14
CA GLU A 176 -14.57 6.26 24.18
C GLU A 176 -15.37 5.08 23.60
N LYS A 177 -16.13 5.33 22.52
CA LYS A 177 -16.90 4.28 21.84
C LYS A 177 -16.00 3.25 21.18
N PHE A 178 -14.84 3.65 20.67
CA PHE A 178 -13.88 2.74 20.07
C PHE A 178 -13.38 1.72 21.10
N TRP A 179 -12.96 2.18 22.28
CA TRP A 179 -12.52 1.28 23.35
C TRP A 179 -13.64 0.38 23.86
N ALA A 180 -14.87 0.88 23.94
CA ALA A 180 -16.05 0.06 24.26
C ALA A 180 -16.28 -1.04 23.20
N HIS A 181 -16.22 -0.70 21.91
CA HIS A 181 -16.34 -1.68 20.83
C HIS A 181 -15.21 -2.70 20.82
N LEU A 182 -13.97 -2.28 21.15
CA LEU A 182 -12.82 -3.18 21.24
C LEU A 182 -12.98 -4.17 22.39
N LYS A 183 -13.48 -3.70 23.54
CA LYS A 183 -13.80 -4.57 24.67
C LYS A 183 -14.82 -5.64 24.28
N THR A 184 -15.96 -5.24 23.70
CA THR A 184 -16.97 -6.18 23.21
C THR A 184 -16.42 -7.14 22.15
N PHE A 185 -15.53 -6.67 21.27
CA PHE A 185 -14.85 -7.51 20.29
C PHE A 185 -14.00 -8.58 20.95
N ASN A 186 -13.15 -8.23 21.92
CA ASN A 186 -12.29 -9.18 22.61
C ASN A 186 -13.08 -10.19 23.45
N GLU A 187 -14.20 -9.79 24.04
CA GLU A 187 -15.13 -10.67 24.76
C GLU A 187 -15.80 -11.67 23.80
N SER A 188 -16.20 -11.23 22.61
CA SER A 188 -16.91 -12.07 21.62
C SER A 188 -15.97 -12.94 20.77
N PHE A 189 -14.73 -12.50 20.58
CA PHE A 189 -13.75 -13.10 19.66
C PHE A 189 -12.38 -13.27 20.33
N THR A 190 -12.35 -14.00 21.44
CA THR A 190 -11.13 -14.22 22.25
C THR A 190 -9.95 -14.77 21.44
N ARG A 191 -10.21 -15.62 20.43
CA ARG A 191 -9.20 -16.16 19.51
C ARG A 191 -8.55 -15.10 18.60
N CYS A 192 -9.20 -13.94 18.45
CA CYS A 192 -8.75 -12.83 17.59
C CYS A 192 -8.00 -11.73 18.35
N THR A 193 -7.87 -11.82 19.68
CA THR A 193 -7.26 -10.78 20.52
C THR A 193 -5.85 -10.43 20.05
N GLU A 194 -4.97 -11.42 19.86
CA GLU A 194 -3.60 -11.19 19.38
C GLU A 194 -3.56 -10.55 17.99
N TRP A 195 -4.51 -10.89 17.12
CA TRP A 195 -4.60 -10.30 15.81
C TRP A 195 -4.99 -8.81 15.88
N ILE A 196 -6.02 -8.46 16.66
CA ILE A 196 -6.46 -7.06 16.76
C ILE A 196 -5.43 -6.21 17.51
N GLN A 197 -4.78 -6.76 18.54
CA GLN A 197 -3.75 -6.05 19.31
C GLN A 197 -2.58 -5.56 18.44
N ARG A 198 -2.21 -6.29 17.39
CA ARG A 198 -1.18 -5.85 16.42
C ARG A 198 -1.55 -4.53 15.73
N TRP A 199 -2.85 -4.27 15.52
CA TRP A 199 -3.39 -3.05 14.93
C TRP A 199 -3.59 -1.93 15.96
N ILE A 200 -3.71 -2.26 17.25
CA ILE A 200 -3.92 -1.31 18.35
C ILE A 200 -2.60 -0.70 18.87
N ARG A 201 -1.44 -1.18 18.43
CA ARG A 201 -0.16 -0.54 18.78
C ARG A 201 -0.17 0.94 18.35
N CYS A 202 0.31 1.82 19.23
CA CYS A 202 0.18 3.28 19.13
C CYS A 202 0.52 3.86 17.75
N ASP A 203 1.57 3.33 17.14
CA ASP A 203 2.05 3.75 15.83
C ASP A 203 1.06 3.42 14.69
N ILE A 204 0.40 2.27 14.76
CA ILE A 204 -0.48 1.77 13.69
C ILE A 204 -1.92 2.24 13.91
N GLN A 205 -2.38 2.28 15.18
CA GLN A 205 -3.78 2.58 15.49
C GLN A 205 -4.22 3.96 15.00
N SER A 206 -3.33 4.95 15.11
CA SER A 206 -3.60 6.33 14.69
C SER A 206 -3.69 6.49 13.17
N MET A 207 -3.05 5.60 12.43
CA MET A 207 -3.10 5.55 10.97
C MET A 207 -4.33 4.79 10.46
N VAL A 208 -4.87 3.86 11.24
CA VAL A 208 -5.94 2.94 10.80
C VAL A 208 -7.33 3.39 11.26
N PHE A 209 -7.44 3.83 12.51
CA PHE A 209 -8.72 4.06 13.18
C PHE A 209 -9.00 5.56 13.32
N PRO A 210 -10.07 6.09 12.68
CA PRO A 210 -10.40 7.51 12.74
C PRO A 210 -10.66 8.05 14.15
N ALA A 211 -11.05 7.18 15.08
CA ALA A 211 -11.25 7.50 16.50
C ALA A 211 -9.94 7.80 17.24
N LEU A 212 -8.81 7.26 16.76
CA LEU A 212 -7.50 7.33 17.43
C LEU A 212 -6.47 8.13 16.60
N LYS A 213 -6.93 8.81 15.55
CA LYS A 213 -6.07 9.57 14.65
C LYS A 213 -5.32 10.69 15.39
N LEU A 214 -4.08 10.91 14.98
CA LEU A 214 -3.29 12.07 15.41
C LEU A 214 -3.40 13.25 14.43
N MET A 215 -3.71 12.94 13.18
CA MET A 215 -3.97 13.93 12.12
C MET A 215 -5.26 14.70 12.39
N ASP A 216 -5.27 15.98 12.02
CA ASP A 216 -6.46 16.82 12.08
C ASP A 216 -7.60 16.27 11.20
N GLN A 217 -8.85 16.55 11.58
CA GLN A 217 -10.02 15.95 10.93
C GLN A 217 -10.19 16.40 9.48
N GLU A 218 -9.92 17.67 9.19
CA GLU A 218 -10.06 18.26 7.85
C GLU A 218 -9.08 17.59 6.86
N ARG A 219 -7.81 17.48 7.23
CA ARG A 219 -6.79 16.77 6.46
C ARG A 219 -7.08 15.27 6.36
N TRP A 220 -7.53 14.64 7.45
CA TRP A 220 -7.87 13.23 7.42
C TRP A 220 -8.97 12.93 6.39
N ASP A 221 -10.01 13.76 6.33
CA ASP A 221 -11.12 13.57 5.40
C ASP A 221 -10.74 14.01 3.96
N SER A 222 -9.78 14.92 3.77
CA SER A 222 -9.31 15.33 2.44
C SER A 222 -8.37 14.32 1.77
N LEU A 223 -7.62 13.55 2.57
CA LEU A 223 -6.76 12.48 2.06
C LEU A 223 -7.59 11.33 1.46
N PRO A 224 -7.19 10.77 0.30
CA PRO A 224 -7.92 9.68 -0.33
C PRO A 224 -8.05 8.48 0.61
N THR A 225 -9.22 7.85 0.61
CA THR A 225 -9.50 6.61 1.35
C THR A 225 -9.50 5.38 0.45
N THR A 226 -9.34 5.57 -0.87
CA THR A 226 -9.64 4.56 -1.88
C THR A 226 -8.39 3.92 -2.48
N THR A 227 -8.47 2.59 -2.65
CA THR A 227 -7.50 1.71 -3.33
C THR A 227 -7.29 2.09 -4.79
N LEU A 228 -8.26 2.76 -5.40
CA LEU A 228 -8.34 2.97 -6.84
C LEU A 228 -7.09 3.66 -7.41
N ALA A 229 -6.52 4.60 -6.67
CA ALA A 229 -5.32 5.31 -7.08
C ALA A 229 -4.10 4.37 -7.20
N LEU A 230 -3.81 3.61 -6.14
CA LEU A 230 -2.70 2.66 -6.08
C LEU A 230 -2.93 1.47 -7.02
N GLU A 231 -4.15 0.92 -7.02
CA GLU A 231 -4.54 -0.15 -7.93
C GLU A 231 -4.45 0.30 -9.38
N SER A 232 -4.78 1.55 -9.71
CA SER A 232 -4.62 2.07 -11.08
C SER A 232 -3.15 2.13 -11.49
N GLN A 233 -2.24 2.52 -10.59
CA GLN A 233 -0.81 2.57 -10.89
C GLN A 233 -0.19 1.19 -11.01
N HIS A 234 -0.52 0.28 -10.08
CA HIS A 234 -0.16 -1.12 -10.18
C HIS A 234 -0.69 -1.75 -11.46
N ALA A 235 -1.93 -1.43 -11.86
CA ALA A 235 -2.49 -1.89 -13.12
C ALA A 235 -1.72 -1.37 -14.32
N VAL A 236 -1.31 -0.09 -14.33
CA VAL A 236 -0.44 0.46 -15.39
C VAL A 236 0.84 -0.37 -15.47
N TYR A 237 1.57 -0.53 -14.37
CA TYR A 237 2.82 -1.30 -14.35
C TYR A 237 2.61 -2.74 -14.85
N TYR A 238 1.54 -3.40 -14.43
CA TYR A 238 1.30 -4.81 -14.79
C TYR A 238 0.78 -5.00 -16.21
N LEU A 239 0.23 -3.96 -16.83
CA LEU A 239 -0.23 -3.98 -18.22
C LEU A 239 0.88 -3.56 -19.19
N THR A 240 1.75 -2.64 -18.78
CA THR A 240 2.77 -2.06 -19.67
C THR A 240 4.14 -2.69 -19.51
N PHE A 241 4.46 -3.26 -18.35
CA PHE A 241 5.78 -3.81 -18.07
C PHE A 241 5.76 -5.34 -18.03
N GLU A 242 6.88 -5.94 -18.43
CA GLU A 242 7.14 -7.33 -18.13
C GLU A 242 7.31 -7.51 -16.61
N ARG A 243 6.97 -8.69 -16.09
CA ARG A 243 7.10 -8.98 -14.66
C ARG A 243 8.49 -9.51 -14.35
N LYS A 244 9.01 -9.16 -13.17
CA LYS A 244 10.31 -9.62 -12.66
C LYS A 244 11.48 -9.28 -13.60
N MET A 245 11.50 -8.05 -14.11
CA MET A 245 12.59 -7.53 -14.93
C MET A 245 13.87 -7.40 -14.11
N ASP A 246 15.02 -7.41 -14.79
CA ASP A 246 16.26 -6.92 -14.21
C ASP A 246 16.19 -5.40 -13.98
N PRO A 247 17.06 -4.85 -13.13
CA PRO A 247 17.03 -3.43 -12.78
C PRO A 247 17.15 -2.49 -13.98
N LEU A 248 18.00 -2.80 -14.97
CA LEU A 248 18.27 -1.88 -16.07
C LEU A 248 17.05 -1.76 -16.99
N ASN A 249 16.48 -2.89 -17.39
CA ASN A 249 15.29 -2.90 -18.23
C ASN A 249 14.09 -2.27 -17.52
N GLY A 250 13.89 -2.58 -16.24
CA GLY A 250 12.81 -1.96 -15.48
C GLY A 250 12.99 -0.46 -15.28
N LEU A 251 14.21 0.04 -15.08
CA LEU A 251 14.49 1.48 -15.04
C LEU A 251 14.21 2.17 -16.38
N HIS A 252 14.55 1.54 -17.51
CA HIS A 252 14.22 2.05 -18.84
C HIS A 252 12.69 2.15 -19.06
N CYS A 253 11.94 1.14 -18.62
CA CYS A 253 10.48 1.16 -18.64
C CYS A 253 9.89 2.29 -17.78
N LEU A 254 10.44 2.51 -16.59
CA LEU A 254 10.02 3.62 -15.72
C LEU A 254 10.31 4.98 -16.34
N GLN A 255 11.50 5.15 -16.95
CA GLN A 255 11.84 6.38 -17.67
C GLN A 255 10.90 6.63 -18.85
N SER A 256 10.62 5.59 -19.65
CA SER A 256 9.69 5.69 -20.79
C SER A 256 8.28 6.09 -20.34
N LEU A 257 7.82 5.57 -19.18
CA LEU A 257 6.55 5.96 -18.59
C LEU A 257 6.57 7.42 -18.09
N ALA A 258 7.69 7.87 -17.51
CA ALA A 258 7.87 9.26 -17.10
C ALA A 258 7.77 10.21 -18.30
N ASP A 259 8.46 9.88 -19.40
CA ASP A 259 8.47 10.67 -20.63
C ASP A 259 7.06 10.74 -21.25
N LEU A 260 6.33 9.62 -21.27
CA LEU A 260 4.94 9.59 -21.71
C LEU A 260 4.04 10.51 -20.88
N LEU A 261 4.17 10.44 -19.55
CA LEU A 261 3.38 11.27 -18.63
C LEU A 261 3.70 12.77 -18.79
N HIS A 262 4.97 13.11 -19.00
CA HIS A 262 5.38 14.48 -19.29
C HIS A 262 4.81 14.97 -20.62
N ALA A 263 4.90 14.15 -21.68
CA ALA A 263 4.38 14.51 -22.98
C ALA A 263 2.86 14.73 -22.95
N GLU A 264 2.10 13.87 -22.26
CA GLU A 264 0.66 14.06 -22.07
C GLU A 264 0.33 15.34 -21.29
N HIS A 265 1.08 15.63 -20.23
CA HIS A 265 0.87 16.84 -19.44
C HIS A 265 1.09 18.11 -20.26
N ASN A 266 2.17 18.15 -21.04
CA ASN A 266 2.47 19.28 -21.92
C ASN A 266 1.40 19.44 -23.01
N ALA A 267 0.97 18.34 -23.63
CA ALA A 267 -0.07 18.36 -24.65
C ALA A 267 -1.42 18.88 -24.11
N GLU A 268 -1.82 18.50 -22.90
CA GLU A 268 -3.00 19.09 -22.26
C GLU A 268 -2.82 20.58 -21.93
N GLY A 269 -1.61 20.99 -21.51
CA GLY A 269 -1.26 22.40 -21.30
C GLY A 269 -1.37 23.24 -22.58
N GLU A 270 -1.12 22.62 -23.73
CA GLU A 270 -1.31 23.21 -25.06
C GLU A 270 -2.75 23.09 -25.59
N GLY A 271 -3.67 22.51 -24.80
CA GLY A 271 -5.08 22.32 -25.16
C GLY A 271 -5.35 21.16 -26.12
N ILE A 272 -4.35 20.30 -26.36
CA ILE A 272 -4.49 19.10 -27.20
C ILE A 272 -5.18 18.02 -26.37
N LYS A 273 -6.28 17.47 -26.89
CA LYS A 273 -6.95 16.33 -26.26
C LYS A 273 -6.07 15.10 -26.39
N THR A 274 -5.44 14.71 -25.29
CA THR A 274 -4.67 13.45 -25.16
C THR A 274 -5.57 12.23 -24.96
N ARG A 275 -6.89 12.44 -24.80
CA ARG A 275 -7.89 11.39 -24.56
C ARG A 275 -8.92 11.32 -25.68
N TYR A 276 -9.18 10.09 -26.11
CA TYR A 276 -10.26 9.77 -27.04
C TYR A 276 -11.55 9.46 -26.24
N GLY A 277 -12.60 10.27 -26.45
CA GLY A 277 -13.99 9.94 -26.06
C GLY A 277 -14.46 10.45 -24.69
N GLU A 278 -15.75 10.78 -24.63
CA GLU A 278 -16.52 11.12 -23.43
C GLU A 278 -16.36 10.05 -22.33
N GLN A 279 -16.49 10.46 -21.06
CA GLN A 279 -16.50 9.58 -19.90
C GLN A 279 -17.68 8.60 -19.97
N HIS A 280 -17.55 7.53 -20.75
CA HIS A 280 -18.50 6.43 -20.72
C HIS A 280 -18.27 5.63 -19.44
N ALA A 281 -19.35 5.48 -18.68
CA ALA A 281 -19.45 4.54 -17.57
C ALA A 281 -18.77 3.22 -17.94
N VAL A 282 -17.91 2.74 -17.03
CA VAL A 282 -17.07 1.53 -17.15
C VAL A 282 -17.87 0.38 -17.79
N SER A 283 -17.78 0.27 -19.12
CA SER A 283 -18.49 -0.75 -19.87
C SER A 283 -17.61 -2.00 -19.91
N LYS A 284 -18.13 -3.04 -19.29
CA LYS A 284 -17.68 -4.45 -19.24
C LYS A 284 -16.60 -4.83 -20.25
N LEU A 285 -15.33 -4.70 -19.87
CA LEU A 285 -14.23 -5.38 -20.55
C LEU A 285 -14.35 -6.90 -20.27
N ARG A 286 -14.50 -7.68 -21.34
CA ARG A 286 -14.59 -9.15 -21.32
C ARG A 286 -13.39 -9.74 -20.57
N LYS A 287 -13.67 -10.47 -19.48
CA LYS A 287 -12.67 -11.28 -18.76
C LYS A 287 -12.04 -12.30 -19.73
N ALA A 288 -10.79 -12.06 -20.13
CA ALA A 288 -9.94 -13.13 -20.62
C ALA A 288 -9.69 -14.09 -19.44
N ARG A 289 -10.16 -15.33 -19.56
CA ARG A 289 -9.83 -16.41 -18.61
C ARG A 289 -8.38 -16.84 -18.85
N LYS A 290 -7.53 -16.69 -17.81
CA LYS A 290 -6.30 -17.46 -17.44
C LYS A 290 -5.43 -16.52 -16.59
N SER A 291 -4.79 -16.88 -15.47
CA SER A 291 -4.52 -18.13 -14.77
C SER A 291 -4.55 -17.79 -13.26
N THR A 292 -5.06 -18.68 -12.41
CA THR A 292 -5.13 -18.49 -10.96
C THR A 292 -3.74 -18.62 -10.33
N TYR A 293 -2.95 -17.57 -10.41
CA TYR A 293 -1.86 -17.33 -9.48
C TYR A 293 -2.15 -16.03 -8.75
N PHE A 294 -2.74 -16.17 -7.55
CA PHE A 294 -3.01 -15.06 -6.65
C PHE A 294 -1.70 -14.73 -5.94
N ASN A 295 -0.95 -13.79 -6.51
CA ASN A 295 0.28 -13.30 -5.91
C ASN A 295 -0.09 -12.34 -4.77
N ASP A 296 0.05 -12.80 -3.52
CA ASP A 296 -0.55 -12.23 -2.32
C ASP A 296 0.33 -11.21 -1.58
N GLY A 297 1.41 -10.74 -2.22
CA GLY A 297 2.28 -9.71 -1.69
C GLY A 297 3.20 -10.14 -0.55
N ARG A 298 3.34 -11.45 -0.31
CA ARG A 298 4.33 -11.98 0.64
C ARG A 298 5.67 -12.28 -0.04
N ALA A 299 6.75 -12.14 0.72
CA ALA A 299 7.99 -12.87 0.45
C ALA A 299 7.71 -14.39 0.58
N PRO A 300 8.39 -15.27 -0.18
CA PRO A 300 8.10 -16.71 -0.16
C PRO A 300 8.20 -17.26 1.27
N ASP A 301 7.14 -17.92 1.73
CA ASP A 301 7.09 -18.57 3.05
C ASP A 301 8.24 -19.58 3.16
N VAL A 302 9.26 -19.25 3.97
CA VAL A 302 10.46 -20.08 4.18
C VAL A 302 10.15 -21.39 4.93
N VAL A 303 8.89 -21.59 5.36
CA VAL A 303 8.45 -22.79 6.06
C VAL A 303 8.21 -23.96 5.10
N ALA A 304 7.74 -23.70 3.88
CA ALA A 304 7.48 -24.74 2.88
C ALA A 304 8.77 -25.42 2.35
N ALA A 305 9.90 -24.71 2.42
CA ALA A 305 11.22 -25.25 2.03
C ALA A 305 11.79 -26.25 3.05
N VAL A 306 11.30 -26.25 4.29
CA VAL A 306 11.77 -27.17 5.35
C VAL A 306 10.98 -28.48 5.33
N GLU A 307 9.72 -28.46 4.89
CA GLU A 307 8.86 -29.65 4.83
C GLU A 307 9.09 -30.49 3.57
N THR A 308 9.30 -29.83 2.42
CA THR A 308 9.56 -30.53 1.14
C THR A 308 10.92 -31.26 1.08
N ALA A 309 11.88 -30.87 1.93
CA ALA A 309 13.16 -31.58 2.05
C ALA A 309 13.06 -32.92 2.80
N LYS A 310 11.95 -33.21 3.48
CA LYS A 310 11.77 -34.44 4.26
C LYS A 310 11.06 -35.57 3.52
N GLU A 311 10.38 -35.32 2.39
CA GLU A 311 9.51 -36.32 1.76
C GLU A 311 10.12 -37.06 0.55
N THR A 312 11.28 -36.68 0.02
CA THR A 312 11.91 -37.43 -1.07
C THR A 312 12.97 -38.41 -0.58
N LYS A 313 12.54 -39.51 0.05
CA LYS A 313 13.31 -40.76 0.08
C LYS A 313 12.43 -41.98 -0.21
N GLY A 314 12.36 -42.31 -1.50
CA GLY A 314 12.40 -43.69 -2.00
C GLY A 314 11.08 -44.40 -2.27
N LYS A 315 10.80 -44.71 -3.54
CA LYS A 315 10.86 -46.07 -4.12
C LYS A 315 10.52 -46.07 -5.63
N PRO A 316 10.93 -47.11 -6.39
CA PRO A 316 11.37 -46.99 -7.78
C PRO A 316 10.30 -47.26 -8.84
N LYS A 317 10.56 -46.73 -10.05
CA LYS A 317 9.82 -46.97 -11.29
C LYS A 317 9.73 -48.47 -11.63
N ALA A 318 8.51 -48.98 -11.72
CA ALA A 318 8.23 -50.23 -12.42
C ALA A 318 7.95 -49.94 -13.90
N ALA A 319 8.48 -50.84 -14.73
CA ALA A 319 8.56 -50.77 -16.18
C ALA A 319 7.21 -50.97 -16.88
N ALA A 320 7.17 -50.55 -18.14
CA ALA A 320 6.08 -50.72 -19.07
C ALA A 320 5.73 -52.20 -19.29
N GLU A 321 4.44 -52.52 -19.27
CA GLU A 321 3.91 -53.78 -19.81
C GLU A 321 2.88 -53.54 -20.90
N ASN A 322 2.99 -54.41 -21.89
CA ASN A 322 2.33 -54.45 -23.17
C ASN A 322 0.80 -54.47 -23.08
N LYS A 323 0.16 -53.73 -24.00
CA LYS A 323 -1.22 -54.01 -24.42
C LYS A 323 -1.26 -55.30 -25.24
N PRO A 324 -2.25 -56.17 -25.04
CA PRO A 324 -2.87 -56.89 -26.13
C PRO A 324 -4.22 -56.24 -26.48
N ALA A 325 -4.44 -56.10 -27.78
CA ALA A 325 -5.72 -55.76 -28.36
C ALA A 325 -6.67 -56.96 -28.27
N GLN A 326 -7.95 -56.71 -27.99
CA GLN A 326 -9.08 -57.40 -28.62
C GLN A 326 -10.40 -56.72 -28.23
N ASN A 327 -11.01 -56.05 -29.20
CA ASN A 327 -12.43 -55.70 -29.19
C ASN A 327 -13.23 -56.87 -29.77
N VAL A 328 -14.41 -57.03 -29.21
CA VAL A 328 -15.37 -58.13 -29.40
C VAL A 328 -16.23 -57.93 -30.67
N LEU A 329 -16.70 -59.07 -31.20
CA LEU A 329 -17.92 -59.32 -31.99
C LEU A 329 -17.81 -59.39 -33.53
N ASN A 330 -17.92 -60.61 -34.09
CA ASN A 330 -19.14 -61.06 -34.78
C ASN A 330 -19.05 -62.50 -35.32
N GLY A 331 -20.17 -63.26 -35.16
CA GLY A 331 -20.61 -64.27 -36.12
C GLY A 331 -20.65 -65.72 -35.64
N GLY A 332 -21.86 -66.30 -35.56
CA GLY A 332 -22.10 -67.75 -35.56
C GLY A 332 -22.78 -68.29 -34.33
#